data_AF-A0A1V6JKL5-F1
#
_entry.id   AF-A0A1V6JKL5-F1
#
_cell.length_a   1.000
_cell.length_b   1.000
_cell.length_c   1.000
_cell.angle_alpha   90.00
_cell.angle_beta   90.00
_cell.angle_gamma   90.00
#
_symmetry.space_group_name_H-M   'P 1'
#
loop_
_entity.id
_entity.type
_entity.pdbx_description
1 polymer ?
#
loop_
_entity_poly.entity_id
_entity_poly.type
_entity_poly.pdbx_seq_one_letter_code
_entity_poly.pdbx_strand_id
1 'polypeptide(L)'
;METINGLLDFLKQVVITTLSQLFWLLGLLFVFGFLLYIFARLTRITYVKSVGQKLDIIVTGWIGTPVHELGHLIFCLIFWHKVTGVKLYSPNAEDRTLGYVNHSYNPNSTYQKIGNFFIGAGPIIFGALVLYAIMYYLMPNSSAIFSGVKVEGSAFIREVRSDIGGFFITLWGAAKTTLGNLLRAENFSDFRFWIFLYLAISISSHMQLSPSDIKGAGGGLLALILLFLVVNLIILGIEAIGLSAHFGSWWNYVKLEHYSMSINRCLGNFGALFAFATIISGLNFAVSYILLTIYNLVKGKGLINPVW
;
A
#
# COMPACT_ATOMS: atom_id res chain seq x y z
N MET A 1 32.04 21.56 26.93
CA MET A 1 31.31 20.27 26.97
C MET A 1 29.81 20.47 26.83
N GLU A 2 29.20 21.42 27.56
CA GLU A 2 27.75 21.71 27.46
C GLU A 2 27.27 22.13 26.07
N THR A 3 28.02 22.95 25.34
CA THR A 3 27.69 23.38 23.96
C THR A 3 27.73 22.24 22.94
N ILE A 4 28.67 21.30 23.10
CA ILE A 4 28.78 20.12 22.24
C ILE A 4 27.63 19.15 22.52
N ASN A 5 27.28 18.95 23.81
CA ASN A 5 26.14 18.11 24.19
C ASN A 5 24.82 18.69 23.67
N GLY A 6 24.61 20.00 23.78
CA GLY A 6 23.42 20.66 23.24
C GLY A 6 23.29 20.54 21.71
N LEU A 7 24.40 20.64 20.96
CA LEU A 7 24.40 20.42 19.52
C LEU A 7 24.06 18.96 19.17
N LEU A 8 24.62 17.99 19.91
CA LEU A 8 24.34 16.57 19.71
C LEU A 8 22.88 16.23 20.01
N ASP A 9 22.31 16.79 21.07
CA ASP A 9 20.90 16.61 21.43
C ASP A 9 19.96 17.21 20.37
N PHE A 10 20.30 18.38 19.84
CA PHE A 10 19.57 18.99 18.73
C PHE A 10 19.59 18.11 17.46
N LEU A 11 20.78 17.66 17.04
CA LEU A 11 20.91 16.79 15.85
C LEU A 11 20.16 15.47 16.05
N LYS A 12 20.24 14.89 17.25
CA LYS A 12 19.48 13.69 17.62
C LYS A 12 17.98 13.94 17.51
N GLN A 13 17.48 15.08 17.98
CA GLN A 13 16.06 15.44 17.88
C GLN A 13 15.62 15.56 16.41
N VAL A 14 16.39 16.22 15.55
CA VAL A 14 16.09 16.34 14.11
C VAL A 14 15.99 14.97 13.44
N VAL A 15 16.94 14.08 13.72
CA VAL A 15 16.95 12.72 13.16
C VAL A 15 15.77 11.91 13.66
N ILE A 16 15.50 11.91 14.97
CA ILE A 16 14.38 11.16 15.55
C ILE A 16 13.05 11.66 14.99
N THR A 17 12.80 12.96 14.97
CA THR A 17 11.57 13.54 14.40
C THR A 17 11.40 13.14 12.94
N THR A 18 12.47 13.21 12.14
CA THR A 18 12.44 12.80 10.72
C THR A 18 12.07 11.33 10.55
N LEU A 19 12.74 10.45 11.29
CA LEU A 19 12.48 9.01 11.21
C LEU A 19 11.08 8.66 11.72
N SER A 20 10.61 9.28 12.80
CA SER A 20 9.26 9.07 13.33
C SER A 20 8.18 9.52 12.35
N GLN A 21 8.35 10.68 11.70
CA GLN A 21 7.41 11.16 10.68
C GLN A 21 7.35 10.20 9.48
N LEU A 22 8.51 9.76 8.97
CA LEU A 22 8.55 8.82 7.84
C LEU A 22 7.99 7.44 8.20
N PHE A 23 8.28 6.94 9.40
CA PHE A 23 7.70 5.69 9.90
C PHE A 23 6.18 5.79 10.00
N TRP A 24 5.65 6.89 10.54
CA TRP A 24 4.22 7.13 10.63
C TRP A 24 3.54 7.25 9.26
N LEU A 25 4.16 7.95 8.30
CA LEU A 25 3.61 8.14 6.95
C LEU A 25 3.68 6.88 6.07
N LEU A 26 4.81 6.18 6.10
CA LEU A 26 5.13 5.12 5.12
C LEU A 26 5.08 3.71 5.70
N GLY A 27 5.11 3.55 7.04
CA GLY A 27 5.19 2.25 7.70
C GLY A 27 4.06 1.31 7.30
N LEU A 28 2.85 1.83 7.16
CA LEU A 28 1.69 1.07 6.70
C LEU A 28 1.88 0.49 5.30
N LEU A 29 2.44 1.29 4.40
CA LEU A 29 2.69 0.88 3.02
C LEU A 29 3.69 -0.27 2.97
N PHE A 30 4.74 -0.22 3.79
CA PHE A 30 5.72 -1.30 3.89
C PHE A 30 5.13 -2.58 4.48
N VAL A 31 4.40 -2.48 5.60
CA VAL A 31 3.81 -3.65 6.27
C VAL A 31 2.81 -4.35 5.35
N PHE A 32 1.83 -3.61 4.80
CA PHE A 32 0.82 -4.21 3.93
C PHE A 32 1.36 -4.58 2.55
N GLY A 33 2.29 -3.80 2.00
CA GLY A 33 2.97 -4.15 0.75
C GLY A 33 3.71 -5.48 0.86
N PHE A 34 4.36 -5.73 2.01
CA PHE A 34 5.01 -7.01 2.28
C PHE A 34 4.01 -8.17 2.47
N LEU A 35 2.92 -7.95 3.20
CA LEU A 35 1.88 -8.98 3.38
C LEU A 35 1.20 -9.35 2.06
N LEU A 36 0.84 -8.35 1.25
CA LEU A 36 0.28 -8.56 -0.10
C LEU A 36 1.26 -9.33 -0.99
N TYR A 37 2.55 -8.98 -0.95
CA TYR A 37 3.60 -9.71 -1.67
C TYR A 37 3.67 -11.18 -1.27
N ILE A 38 3.59 -11.48 0.04
CA ILE A 38 3.56 -12.88 0.52
C ILE A 38 2.35 -13.61 -0.05
N PHE A 39 1.13 -13.09 0.15
CA PHE A 39 -0.08 -13.80 -0.26
C PHE A 39 -0.17 -14.00 -1.77
N ALA A 40 0.18 -12.97 -2.55
CA ALA A 40 0.20 -13.08 -4.00
C ALA A 40 1.27 -14.06 -4.49
N ARG A 41 2.46 -14.07 -3.87
CA ARG A 41 3.51 -15.06 -4.18
C ARG A 41 3.09 -16.49 -3.85
N LEU A 42 2.52 -16.71 -2.67
CA LEU A 42 2.03 -18.04 -2.25
C LEU A 42 0.93 -18.54 -3.20
N THR A 43 -0.03 -17.67 -3.53
CA THR A 43 -1.10 -17.97 -4.50
C THR A 43 -0.51 -18.38 -5.84
N ARG A 44 0.41 -17.58 -6.39
CA ARG A 44 1.06 -17.87 -7.67
C ARG A 44 1.78 -19.22 -7.64
N ILE A 45 2.54 -19.52 -6.58
CA ILE A 45 3.24 -20.82 -6.44
C ILE A 45 2.24 -21.99 -6.45
N THR A 46 1.11 -21.86 -5.74
CA THR A 46 0.05 -22.87 -5.75
C THR A 46 -0.50 -23.11 -7.15
N TYR A 47 -0.81 -22.05 -7.90
CA TYR A 47 -1.27 -22.18 -9.29
C TYR A 47 -0.24 -22.87 -10.19
N VAL A 48 1.02 -22.41 -10.15
CA VAL A 48 2.11 -22.96 -10.98
C VAL A 48 2.29 -24.46 -10.76
N LYS A 49 2.28 -24.92 -9.50
CA LYS A 49 2.52 -26.34 -9.17
C LYS A 49 1.36 -27.27 -9.51
N SER A 50 0.14 -26.73 -9.59
CA SER A 50 -1.06 -27.56 -9.74
C SER A 50 -1.48 -27.68 -11.19
N VAL A 51 -1.74 -26.52 -11.80
CA VAL A 51 -2.44 -26.38 -13.08
C VAL A 51 -1.64 -25.57 -14.10
N GLY A 52 -0.49 -25.02 -13.69
CA GLY A 52 0.42 -24.25 -14.52
C GLY A 52 0.21 -22.74 -14.43
N GLN A 53 1.19 -21.98 -14.91
CA GLN A 53 1.23 -20.51 -14.83
C GLN A 53 0.06 -19.81 -15.53
N LYS A 54 -0.57 -20.45 -16.52
CA LYS A 54 -1.56 -19.81 -17.38
C LYS A 54 -2.86 -19.42 -16.67
N LEU A 55 -3.29 -20.17 -15.64
CA LEU A 55 -4.60 -19.92 -15.01
C LEU A 55 -4.64 -18.70 -14.10
N ASP A 56 -3.61 -18.46 -13.30
CA ASP A 56 -3.51 -17.24 -12.47
C ASP A 56 -3.52 -15.98 -13.36
N ILE A 57 -2.75 -16.04 -14.45
CA ILE A 57 -2.63 -14.99 -15.46
C ILE A 57 -3.99 -14.70 -16.13
N ILE A 58 -4.72 -15.75 -16.53
CA ILE A 58 -5.98 -15.61 -17.27
C ILE A 58 -7.15 -15.24 -16.34
N VAL A 59 -7.17 -15.70 -15.09
CA VAL A 59 -8.33 -15.51 -14.19
C VAL A 59 -8.28 -14.17 -13.46
N THR A 60 -7.12 -13.74 -12.96
CA THR A 60 -7.00 -12.50 -12.17
C THR A 60 -6.15 -11.43 -12.87
N GLY A 61 -5.17 -11.85 -13.69
CA GLY A 61 -4.18 -10.95 -14.30
C GLY A 61 -4.75 -9.94 -15.29
N TRP A 62 -5.78 -10.28 -16.05
CA TRP A 62 -6.32 -9.37 -17.08
C TRP A 62 -7.00 -8.11 -16.51
N ILE A 63 -7.39 -8.11 -15.23
CA ILE A 63 -7.87 -6.91 -14.51
C ILE A 63 -6.78 -6.37 -13.59
N GLY A 64 -6.16 -7.26 -12.80
CA GLY A 64 -5.20 -6.87 -11.78
C GLY A 64 -3.95 -6.22 -12.37
N THR A 65 -3.40 -6.77 -13.45
CA THR A 65 -2.18 -6.24 -14.08
C THR A 65 -2.42 -4.87 -14.71
N PRO A 66 -3.49 -4.60 -15.49
CA PRO A 66 -3.77 -3.23 -15.94
C PRO A 66 -3.88 -2.23 -14.80
N VAL A 67 -4.56 -2.56 -13.70
CA VAL A 67 -4.66 -1.66 -12.54
C VAL A 67 -3.28 -1.41 -11.92
N HIS A 68 -2.44 -2.46 -11.82
CA HIS A 68 -1.07 -2.35 -11.34
C HIS A 68 -0.24 -1.38 -12.20
N GLU A 69 -0.18 -1.62 -13.51
CA GLU A 69 0.60 -0.81 -14.45
C GLU A 69 0.06 0.62 -14.59
N LEU A 70 -1.26 0.81 -14.50
CA LEU A 70 -1.87 2.15 -14.43
C LEU A 70 -1.42 2.91 -13.19
N GLY A 71 -1.20 2.21 -12.06
CA GLY A 71 -0.60 2.78 -10.86
C GLY A 71 0.77 3.39 -11.16
N HIS A 72 1.67 2.64 -11.80
CA HIS A 72 2.96 3.18 -12.23
C HIS A 72 2.81 4.37 -13.18
N LEU A 73 1.92 4.25 -14.18
CA LEU A 73 1.71 5.27 -15.19
C LEU A 73 1.21 6.59 -14.60
N ILE A 74 0.22 6.56 -13.71
CA ILE A 74 -0.36 7.74 -13.08
C ILE A 74 0.72 8.50 -12.31
N PHE A 75 1.53 7.79 -11.52
CA PHE A 75 2.61 8.42 -10.78
C PHE A 75 3.76 8.89 -11.68
N CYS A 76 4.01 8.24 -12.82
CA CYS A 76 4.93 8.78 -13.82
C CYS A 76 4.47 10.15 -14.32
N LEU A 77 3.17 10.31 -14.59
CA LEU A 77 2.60 11.57 -15.05
C LEU A 77 2.66 12.66 -13.97
N ILE A 78 2.27 12.33 -12.73
CA ILE A 78 2.30 13.26 -11.59
C ILE A 78 3.71 13.82 -11.39
N PHE A 79 4.72 12.95 -11.41
CA PHE A 79 6.11 13.34 -11.18
C PHE A 79 6.86 13.79 -12.43
N TRP A 80 6.18 14.03 -13.55
CA TRP A 80 6.80 14.46 -14.82
C TRP A 80 7.91 13.55 -15.34
N HIS A 81 7.75 12.24 -15.18
CA HIS A 81 8.61 11.26 -15.83
C HIS A 81 8.21 11.12 -17.30
N LYS A 82 9.20 10.97 -18.18
CA LYS A 82 8.94 10.71 -19.60
C LYS A 82 8.62 9.23 -19.77
N VAL A 83 7.37 8.92 -20.07
CA VAL A 83 6.93 7.57 -20.37
C VAL A 83 7.43 7.19 -21.76
N THR A 84 8.20 6.10 -21.87
CA THR A 84 8.82 5.63 -23.12
C THR A 84 8.13 4.40 -23.70
N GLY A 85 7.36 3.67 -22.89
CA GLY A 85 6.56 2.54 -23.36
C GLY A 85 5.56 2.09 -22.30
N VAL A 86 4.37 1.68 -22.73
CA VAL A 86 3.30 1.19 -21.86
C VAL A 86 2.71 -0.05 -22.47
N LYS A 87 2.63 -1.13 -21.68
CA LYS A 87 1.87 -2.32 -22.01
C LYS A 87 1.14 -2.80 -20.76
N LEU A 88 -0.17 -2.54 -20.70
CA LEU A 88 -0.97 -2.82 -19.50
C LEU A 88 -1.22 -4.32 -19.28
N TYR A 89 -1.33 -5.09 -20.36
CA TYR A 89 -1.51 -6.52 -20.29
C TYR A 89 -0.98 -7.20 -21.55
N SER A 90 -0.08 -8.16 -21.38
CA SER A 90 0.60 -8.92 -22.41
C SER A 90 1.02 -10.27 -21.83
N PRO A 91 0.08 -11.23 -21.75
CA PRO A 91 0.38 -12.57 -21.28
C PRO A 91 1.16 -13.32 -22.36
N ASN A 92 2.45 -13.04 -22.52
CA ASN A 92 3.32 -13.77 -23.43
C ASN A 92 4.07 -14.84 -22.63
N ALA A 93 4.10 -16.08 -23.10
CA ALA A 93 4.64 -17.21 -22.33
C ALA A 93 6.18 -17.17 -22.20
N GLU A 94 6.86 -16.36 -23.01
CA GLU A 94 8.32 -16.22 -23.05
C GLU A 94 8.81 -15.05 -22.18
N ASP A 95 8.07 -13.94 -22.18
CA ASP A 95 8.33 -12.79 -21.32
C ASP A 95 7.65 -13.03 -19.97
N ARG A 96 8.42 -13.25 -18.91
CA ARG A 96 7.91 -13.48 -17.53
C ARG A 96 7.14 -12.28 -16.94
N THR A 97 6.83 -11.26 -17.73
CA THR A 97 6.16 -10.00 -17.37
C THR A 97 4.77 -9.94 -18.00
N LEU A 98 3.76 -9.65 -17.18
CA LEU A 98 2.37 -9.52 -17.63
C LEU A 98 2.06 -8.14 -18.20
N GLY A 99 2.86 -7.14 -17.85
CA GLY A 99 2.76 -5.76 -18.28
C GLY A 99 4.06 -5.04 -17.98
N TYR A 100 4.18 -3.80 -18.45
CA TYR A 100 5.26 -2.90 -18.07
C TYR A 100 4.90 -1.43 -18.34
N VAL A 101 5.48 -0.54 -17.54
CA VAL A 101 5.58 0.89 -17.80
C VAL A 101 7.06 1.29 -17.78
N ASN A 102 7.61 1.56 -18.95
CA ASN A 102 8.96 2.08 -19.08
C ASN A 102 8.92 3.61 -19.01
N HIS A 103 9.79 4.18 -18.19
CA HIS A 103 9.91 5.62 -18.03
C HIS A 103 11.37 6.05 -17.86
N SER A 104 11.64 7.32 -18.14
CA SER A 104 12.92 7.97 -17.85
C SER A 104 12.69 9.28 -17.11
N TYR A 105 13.69 9.70 -16.34
CA TYR A 105 13.64 10.90 -15.53
C TYR A 105 14.99 11.62 -15.52
N ASN A 106 14.96 12.92 -15.21
CA ASN A 106 16.14 13.76 -15.03
C ASN A 106 16.74 13.52 -13.63
N PRO A 107 17.93 12.92 -13.52
CA PRO A 107 18.59 12.64 -12.25
C PRO A 107 19.09 13.90 -11.53
N ASN A 108 18.96 15.10 -12.11
CA ASN A 108 19.23 16.36 -11.41
C ASN A 108 17.99 16.95 -10.74
N SER A 109 16.78 16.44 -11.05
CA SER A 109 15.54 16.93 -10.45
C SER A 109 15.19 16.17 -9.17
N THR A 110 15.20 16.85 -8.02
CA THR A 110 14.77 16.28 -6.73
C THR A 110 13.31 15.84 -6.77
N TYR A 111 12.44 16.57 -7.47
CA TYR A 111 11.03 16.22 -7.62
C TYR A 111 10.86 14.86 -8.32
N GLN A 112 11.57 14.63 -9.42
CA GLN A 112 11.52 13.36 -10.15
C GLN A 112 12.20 12.22 -9.37
N LYS A 113 13.27 12.52 -8.62
CA LYS A 113 13.87 11.52 -7.71
C LYS A 113 12.86 11.01 -6.70
N ILE A 114 12.15 11.91 -6.03
CA ILE A 114 11.07 11.58 -5.11
C ILE A 114 9.99 10.77 -5.83
N GLY A 115 9.69 11.13 -7.08
CA GLY A 115 8.75 10.42 -7.93
C GLY A 115 9.03 8.93 -8.08
N ASN A 116 10.30 8.49 -8.10
CA ASN A 116 10.62 7.07 -8.15
C ASN A 116 10.02 6.27 -6.98
N PHE A 117 9.94 6.86 -5.77
CA PHE A 117 9.30 6.22 -4.63
C PHE A 117 7.82 5.99 -4.87
N PHE A 118 7.11 7.04 -5.29
CA PHE A 118 5.66 6.99 -5.52
C PHE A 118 5.29 6.17 -6.76
N ILE A 119 6.14 6.13 -7.78
CA ILE A 119 5.97 5.23 -8.92
C ILE A 119 6.08 3.79 -8.45
N GLY A 120 7.11 3.43 -7.69
CA GLY A 120 7.23 2.08 -7.13
C GLY A 120 6.08 1.72 -6.19
N ALA A 121 5.64 2.65 -5.34
CA ALA A 121 4.47 2.51 -4.47
C ALA A 121 3.12 2.67 -5.21
N GLY A 122 3.15 3.00 -6.51
CA GLY A 122 1.97 3.37 -7.28
C GLY A 122 0.90 2.29 -7.35
N PRO A 123 1.26 1.02 -7.64
CA PRO A 123 0.29 -0.07 -7.73
C PRO A 123 -0.52 -0.30 -6.45
N ILE A 124 0.10 -0.22 -5.27
CA ILE A 124 -0.62 -0.40 -4.00
C ILE A 124 -1.51 0.80 -3.68
N ILE A 125 -1.04 2.03 -3.92
CA ILE A 125 -1.84 3.24 -3.66
C ILE A 125 -3.02 3.31 -4.62
N PHE A 126 -2.77 3.14 -5.92
CA PHE A 126 -3.81 3.20 -6.94
C PHE A 126 -4.77 2.02 -6.85
N GLY A 127 -4.27 0.81 -6.59
CA GLY A 127 -5.12 -0.37 -6.35
C GLY A 127 -6.08 -0.17 -5.18
N ALA A 128 -5.63 0.47 -4.08
CA ALA A 128 -6.51 0.81 -2.96
C ALA A 128 -7.60 1.82 -3.36
N LEU A 129 -7.29 2.81 -4.21
CA LEU A 129 -8.27 3.76 -4.73
C LEU A 129 -9.30 3.07 -5.64
N VAL A 130 -8.86 2.15 -6.51
CA VAL A 130 -9.77 1.36 -7.35
C VAL A 130 -10.64 0.46 -6.49
N LEU A 131 -10.08 -0.21 -5.47
CA LEU A 131 -10.83 -1.02 -4.50
C LEU A 131 -11.90 -0.19 -3.79
N TYR A 132 -11.55 1.02 -3.34
CA TYR A 132 -12.50 1.95 -2.74
C TYR A 132 -13.64 2.29 -3.71
N ALA A 133 -13.32 2.60 -4.97
CA ALA A 133 -14.31 2.94 -5.98
C ALA A 133 -15.26 1.76 -6.27
N ILE A 134 -14.73 0.55 -6.53
CA ILE A 134 -15.59 -0.60 -6.79
C ILE A 134 -16.43 -0.97 -5.57
N MET A 135 -15.90 -0.82 -4.35
CA MET A 135 -16.66 -1.02 -3.12
C MET A 135 -17.81 -0.01 -3.03
N TYR A 136 -17.57 1.24 -3.42
CA TYR A 136 -18.61 2.28 -3.41
C TYR A 136 -19.73 2.02 -4.40
N TYR A 137 -19.40 1.61 -5.62
CA TYR A 137 -20.37 1.45 -6.70
C TYR A 137 -21.07 0.09 -6.73
N LEU A 138 -20.41 -0.99 -6.29
CA LEU A 138 -20.91 -2.35 -6.44
C LEU A 138 -21.44 -2.97 -5.14
N MET A 139 -21.09 -2.45 -3.96
CA MET A 139 -21.59 -3.03 -2.72
C MET A 139 -23.02 -2.60 -2.37
N PRO A 140 -23.94 -3.56 -2.14
CA PRO A 140 -25.19 -3.25 -1.46
C PRO A 140 -24.83 -2.80 -0.03
N ASN A 141 -25.47 -1.73 0.45
CA ASN A 141 -25.18 -1.12 1.76
C ASN A 141 -23.76 -0.55 1.92
N SER A 142 -23.19 0.02 0.86
CA SER A 142 -21.84 0.61 0.88
C SER A 142 -21.64 1.64 2.01
N SER A 143 -22.68 2.40 2.38
CA SER A 143 -22.65 3.36 3.50
C SER A 143 -22.28 2.73 4.85
N ALA A 144 -22.81 1.55 5.17
CA ALA A 144 -22.54 0.84 6.42
C ALA A 144 -21.10 0.29 6.46
N ILE A 145 -20.61 -0.19 5.32
CA ILE A 145 -19.23 -0.67 5.18
C ILE A 145 -18.24 0.49 5.35
N PHE A 146 -18.51 1.64 4.71
CA PHE A 146 -17.66 2.82 4.85
C PHE A 146 -17.72 3.46 6.23
N SER A 147 -18.84 3.37 6.96
CA SER A 147 -18.88 3.84 8.35
C SER A 147 -17.97 3.00 9.24
N GLY A 148 -17.93 1.68 9.05
CA GLY A 148 -16.98 0.80 9.77
C GLY A 148 -15.53 1.19 9.48
N VAL A 149 -15.19 1.29 8.19
CA VAL A 149 -13.86 1.70 7.72
C VAL A 149 -13.41 3.06 8.28
N LYS A 150 -14.31 4.05 8.33
CA LYS A 150 -14.00 5.40 8.84
C LYS A 150 -13.83 5.45 10.36
N VAL A 151 -14.66 4.72 11.10
CA VAL A 151 -14.59 4.65 12.57
C VAL A 151 -13.29 3.96 12.98
N GLU A 152 -12.95 2.85 12.33
CA GLU A 152 -11.76 2.07 12.64
C GLU A 152 -10.47 2.76 12.17
N GLY A 153 -10.49 3.46 11.03
CA GLY A 153 -9.35 4.27 10.55
C GLY A 153 -8.97 5.41 11.51
N SER A 154 -9.93 5.95 12.28
CA SER A 154 -9.65 6.98 13.29
C SER A 154 -9.05 6.42 14.58
N ALA A 155 -9.44 5.20 14.97
CA ALA A 155 -8.87 4.48 16.12
C ALA A 155 -7.45 4.01 15.82
N PHE A 156 -7.23 3.52 14.60
CA PHE A 156 -5.97 2.99 14.10
C PHE A 156 -4.76 3.90 14.33
N ILE A 157 -4.88 5.20 14.04
CA ILE A 157 -3.75 6.12 14.17
C ILE A 157 -3.53 6.62 15.61
N ARG A 158 -4.58 6.67 16.44
CA ARG A 158 -4.43 6.97 17.87
C ARG A 158 -3.55 5.91 18.54
N GLU A 159 -3.68 4.66 18.11
CA GLU A 159 -2.92 3.53 18.62
C GLU A 159 -1.50 3.41 18.06
N VAL A 160 -1.25 3.72 16.77
CA VAL A 160 0.12 3.77 16.19
C VAL A 160 1.07 4.62 17.05
N ARG A 161 0.56 5.69 17.67
CA ARG A 161 1.36 6.61 18.47
C ARG A 161 1.58 6.14 19.92
N SER A 162 0.73 5.26 20.44
CA SER A 162 0.72 4.89 21.86
C SER A 162 1.14 3.44 22.14
N ASP A 163 0.75 2.50 21.29
CA ASP A 163 1.01 1.07 21.48
C ASP A 163 0.93 0.28 20.17
N ILE A 164 2.03 -0.41 19.82
CA ILE A 164 2.10 -1.31 18.66
C ILE A 164 1.16 -2.51 18.85
N GLY A 165 0.95 -2.98 20.08
CA GLY A 165 0.03 -4.08 20.39
C GLY A 165 -1.42 -3.73 20.06
N GLY A 166 -1.88 -2.59 20.58
CA GLY A 166 -3.19 -2.02 20.29
C GLY A 166 -3.43 -1.81 18.79
N PHE A 167 -2.43 -1.30 18.07
CA PHE A 167 -2.49 -1.15 16.61
C PHE A 167 -2.88 -2.42 15.87
N PHE A 168 -2.27 -3.57 16.20
CA PHE A 168 -2.64 -4.85 15.60
C PHE A 168 -4.03 -5.33 16.02
N ILE A 169 -4.46 -5.05 17.25
CA ILE A 169 -5.80 -5.39 17.74
C ILE A 169 -6.87 -4.60 16.96
N THR A 170 -6.69 -3.30 16.77
CA THR A 170 -7.61 -2.46 16.00
C THR A 170 -7.61 -2.82 14.52
N LEU A 171 -6.45 -3.15 13.94
CA LEU A 171 -6.39 -3.71 12.59
C LEU A 171 -7.18 -4.99 12.44
N TRP A 172 -7.03 -5.90 13.41
CA TRP A 172 -7.72 -7.19 13.40
C TRP A 172 -9.22 -7.04 13.64
N GLY A 173 -9.61 -6.11 14.53
CA GLY A 173 -11.00 -5.70 14.71
C GLY A 173 -11.59 -5.19 13.40
N ALA A 174 -10.89 -4.30 12.72
CA ALA A 174 -11.34 -3.72 11.46
C ALA A 174 -11.47 -4.73 10.33
N ALA A 175 -10.49 -5.61 10.25
CA ALA A 175 -10.49 -6.77 9.37
C ALA A 175 -11.74 -7.63 9.59
N LYS A 176 -12.03 -7.99 10.84
CA LYS A 176 -13.17 -8.82 11.22
C LYS A 176 -14.51 -8.14 10.93
N THR A 177 -14.66 -6.86 11.29
CA THR A 177 -15.89 -6.10 11.03
C THR A 177 -16.17 -6.03 9.53
N THR A 178 -15.16 -5.67 8.74
CA THR A 178 -15.30 -5.54 7.29
C THR A 178 -15.61 -6.89 6.64
N LEU A 179 -14.93 -7.96 7.06
CA LEU A 179 -15.19 -9.31 6.56
C LEU A 179 -16.58 -9.82 6.97
N GLY A 180 -16.99 -9.59 8.21
CA GLY A 180 -18.32 -9.95 8.70
C GLY A 180 -19.44 -9.22 7.98
N ASN A 181 -19.22 -7.95 7.61
CA ASN A 181 -20.16 -7.18 6.80
C ASN A 181 -20.19 -7.67 5.34
N LEU A 182 -19.06 -8.09 4.79
CA LEU A 182 -18.95 -8.62 3.44
C LEU A 182 -19.65 -9.98 3.31
N LEU A 183 -19.48 -10.87 4.30
CA LEU A 183 -20.03 -12.23 4.31
C LEU A 183 -21.48 -12.32 4.87
N ARG A 184 -22.24 -11.22 4.88
CA ARG A 184 -23.67 -11.27 5.24
C ARG A 184 -24.45 -12.00 4.17
N ALA A 185 -25.38 -12.87 4.60
CA ALA A 185 -26.24 -13.67 3.70
C ALA A 185 -26.98 -12.81 2.66
N GLU A 186 -27.37 -11.59 3.04
CA GLU A 186 -28.03 -10.60 2.17
C GLU A 186 -27.18 -10.26 0.93
N ASN A 187 -25.87 -10.12 1.08
CA ASN A 187 -24.98 -9.74 -0.02
C ASN A 187 -24.88 -10.84 -1.10
N PHE A 188 -24.97 -12.12 -0.72
CA PHE A 188 -24.86 -13.24 -1.66
C PHE A 188 -26.02 -13.31 -2.66
N SER A 189 -27.15 -12.67 -2.34
CA SER A 189 -28.32 -12.61 -3.21
C SER A 189 -28.19 -11.59 -4.35
N ASP A 190 -27.27 -10.61 -4.23
CA ASP A 190 -27.05 -9.58 -5.23
C ASP A 190 -25.93 -9.99 -6.21
N PHE A 191 -26.21 -9.97 -7.51
CA PHE A 191 -25.21 -10.25 -8.54
C PHE A 191 -24.03 -9.25 -8.51
N ARG A 192 -24.26 -8.01 -8.06
CA ARG A 192 -23.23 -6.97 -7.95
C ARG A 192 -22.16 -7.34 -6.94
N PHE A 193 -22.51 -8.06 -5.88
CA PHE A 193 -21.55 -8.58 -4.91
C PHE A 193 -20.57 -9.55 -5.55
N TRP A 194 -21.04 -10.44 -6.43
CA TRP A 194 -20.17 -11.40 -7.12
C TRP A 194 -19.21 -10.70 -8.09
N ILE A 195 -19.68 -9.68 -8.80
CA ILE A 195 -18.82 -8.83 -9.65
C ILE A 195 -17.78 -8.11 -8.78
N PHE A 196 -18.21 -7.49 -7.68
CA PHE A 196 -17.33 -6.84 -6.72
C PHE A 196 -16.26 -7.80 -6.20
N LEU A 197 -16.67 -8.98 -5.73
CA LEU A 197 -15.77 -9.96 -5.13
C LEU A 197 -14.70 -10.42 -6.13
N TYR A 198 -15.11 -10.68 -7.37
CA TYR A 198 -14.20 -11.04 -8.45
C TYR A 198 -13.20 -9.92 -8.78
N LEU A 199 -13.66 -8.68 -8.90
CA LEU A 199 -12.79 -7.52 -9.12
C LEU A 199 -11.85 -7.28 -7.94
N ALA A 200 -12.36 -7.39 -6.71
CA ALA A 200 -11.60 -7.20 -5.48
C ALA A 200 -10.48 -8.24 -5.35
N ILE A 201 -10.77 -9.51 -5.66
CA ILE A 201 -9.75 -10.58 -5.69
C ILE A 201 -8.70 -10.29 -6.76
N SER A 202 -9.14 -9.90 -7.96
CA SER A 202 -8.24 -9.64 -9.09
C SER A 202 -7.32 -8.45 -8.81
N ILE A 203 -7.83 -7.37 -8.25
CA ILE A 203 -7.03 -6.18 -7.91
C ILE A 203 -6.11 -6.48 -6.72
N SER A 204 -6.65 -7.00 -5.62
CA SER A 204 -5.86 -7.23 -4.39
C SER A 204 -4.70 -8.19 -4.62
N SER A 205 -4.89 -9.21 -5.44
CA SER A 205 -3.83 -10.20 -5.76
C SER A 205 -2.71 -9.62 -6.64
N HIS A 206 -2.96 -8.49 -7.32
CA HIS A 206 -1.98 -7.79 -8.16
C HIS A 206 -1.54 -6.44 -7.57
N MET A 207 -1.98 -6.08 -6.36
CA MET A 207 -1.49 -4.88 -5.63
C MET A 207 -0.09 -5.07 -5.01
N GLN A 208 0.46 -6.28 -5.06
CA GLN A 208 1.79 -6.57 -4.52
C GLN A 208 2.87 -5.68 -5.13
N LEU A 209 3.86 -5.30 -4.32
CA LEU A 209 5.06 -4.61 -4.79
C LEU A 209 6.08 -5.64 -5.24
N SER A 210 6.47 -5.60 -6.52
CA SER A 210 7.50 -6.48 -7.05
C SER A 210 8.90 -6.04 -6.57
N PRO A 211 9.90 -6.94 -6.59
CA PRO A 211 11.28 -6.56 -6.28
C PRO A 211 11.83 -5.44 -7.17
N SER A 212 11.39 -5.36 -8.43
CA SER A 212 11.72 -4.27 -9.34
C SER A 212 11.15 -2.93 -8.86
N ASP A 213 9.92 -2.92 -8.36
CA ASP A 213 9.25 -1.71 -7.88
C ASP A 213 9.95 -1.16 -6.64
N ILE A 214 10.31 -2.05 -5.72
CA ILE A 214 11.06 -1.71 -4.51
C ILE A 214 12.46 -1.19 -4.86
N LYS A 215 13.14 -1.82 -5.82
CA LYS A 215 14.47 -1.38 -6.27
C LYS A 215 14.40 0.01 -6.92
N GLY A 216 13.37 0.27 -7.73
CA GLY A 216 13.11 1.59 -8.31
C GLY A 216 12.78 2.64 -7.23
N ALA A 217 11.97 2.27 -6.23
CA ALA A 217 11.56 3.15 -5.14
C ALA A 217 12.70 3.56 -4.20
N GLY A 218 13.73 2.72 -4.02
CA GLY A 218 14.80 2.95 -3.05
C GLY A 218 15.53 4.30 -3.22
N GLY A 219 15.84 4.69 -4.46
CA GLY A 219 16.45 6.00 -4.74
C GLY A 219 15.53 7.17 -4.38
N GLY A 220 14.22 7.02 -4.59
CA GLY A 220 13.23 8.01 -4.19
C GLY A 220 13.00 8.08 -2.69
N LEU A 221 13.05 6.93 -1.99
CA LEU A 221 12.96 6.88 -0.54
C LEU A 221 14.11 7.66 0.10
N LEU A 222 15.34 7.50 -0.41
CA LEU A 222 16.49 8.27 0.05
C LEU A 222 16.29 9.78 -0.17
N ALA A 223 15.79 10.17 -1.35
CA ALA A 223 15.47 11.57 -1.64
C ALA A 223 14.40 12.14 -0.69
N LEU A 224 13.38 11.35 -0.34
CA LEU A 224 12.36 11.71 0.65
C LEU A 224 12.96 11.86 2.06
N ILE A 225 13.82 10.94 2.49
CA ILE A 225 14.51 11.03 3.78
C ILE A 225 15.31 12.33 3.87
N LEU A 226 16.10 12.64 2.84
CA LEU A 226 16.91 13.85 2.80
C LEU A 226 16.05 15.12 2.79
N LEU A 227 14.94 15.12 2.04
CA LEU A 227 14.01 16.25 2.02
C LEU A 227 13.42 16.50 3.42
N PHE A 228 12.88 15.47 4.07
CA PHE A 228 12.32 15.61 5.41
C PHE A 228 13.38 16.02 6.44
N LEU A 229 14.59 15.48 6.32
CA LEU A 229 15.71 15.85 7.19
C LEU A 229 16.03 17.35 7.07
N VAL A 230 16.15 17.88 5.84
CA VAL A 230 16.43 19.30 5.61
C VAL A 230 15.29 20.18 6.12
N VAL A 231 14.04 19.81 5.85
CA VAL A 231 12.86 20.55 6.31
C VAL A 231 12.81 20.59 7.84
N ASN A 232 12.98 19.45 8.51
CA ASN A 232 12.98 19.38 9.97
C ASN A 232 14.17 20.11 10.59
N LEU A 233 15.35 20.08 9.96
CA LEU A 233 16.50 20.84 10.40
C LEU A 233 16.22 22.35 10.38
N ILE A 234 15.57 22.85 9.32
CA ILE A 234 15.19 24.27 9.20
C ILE A 234 14.15 24.63 10.26
N ILE A 235 13.07 23.84 10.38
CA ILE A 235 11.97 24.12 11.32
C ILE A 235 12.50 24.11 12.77
N LEU A 236 13.15 23.03 13.19
CA LEU A 236 13.66 22.90 14.55
C LEU A 236 14.79 23.88 14.84
N GLY A 237 15.62 24.22 13.84
CA GLY A 237 16.68 25.23 13.98
C GLY A 237 16.12 26.63 14.24
N ILE A 238 15.07 27.02 13.50
CA ILE A 238 14.38 28.31 13.71
C ILE A 238 13.72 28.36 15.11
N GLU A 239 13.19 27.23 15.59
CA GLU A 239 12.65 27.12 16.94
C GLU A 239 13.73 27.21 18.02
N ALA A 240 14.86 26.54 17.83
CA ALA A 240 15.98 26.56 18.77
C ALA A 240 16.58 27.97 18.95
N ILE A 241 16.58 28.79 17.89
CA ILE A 241 17.05 30.18 17.92
C ILE A 241 15.98 31.14 18.48
N GLY A 242 14.74 30.68 18.70
CA GLY A 242 13.63 31.49 19.20
C GLY A 242 13.00 32.42 18.16
N LEU A 243 13.46 32.34 16.90
CA LEU A 243 12.97 33.18 15.80
C LEU A 243 11.51 32.83 15.43
N SER A 244 11.06 31.62 15.77
CA SER A 244 9.66 31.19 15.65
C SER A 244 8.67 32.12 16.36
N ALA A 245 9.08 32.77 17.46
CA ALA A 245 8.22 33.70 18.21
C ALA A 245 7.83 34.94 17.41
N HIS A 246 8.68 35.40 16.48
CA HIS A 246 8.40 36.56 15.62
C HIS A 246 7.33 36.29 14.56
N PHE A 247 7.11 35.02 14.21
CA PHE A 247 6.07 34.63 13.26
C PHE A 247 4.70 34.40 13.91
N GLY A 248 4.62 34.43 15.25
CA GLY A 248 3.36 34.26 15.98
C GLY A 248 2.62 32.96 15.63
N SER A 249 1.28 33.04 15.52
CA SER A 249 0.44 31.88 15.21
C SER A 249 0.65 31.30 13.81
N TRP A 250 1.26 32.05 12.89
CA TRP A 250 1.53 31.57 11.52
C TRP A 250 2.51 30.40 11.50
N TRP A 251 3.46 30.37 12.45
CA TRP A 251 4.47 29.32 12.55
C TRP A 251 3.87 27.91 12.64
N ASN A 252 2.70 27.79 13.26
CA ASN A 252 2.02 26.50 13.40
C ASN A 252 1.59 25.90 12.06
N TYR A 253 1.31 26.70 11.02
CA TYR A 253 0.91 26.18 9.70
C TYR A 253 2.06 25.57 8.89
N VAL A 254 3.31 25.84 9.28
CA VAL A 254 4.51 25.23 8.65
C VAL A 254 4.75 23.82 9.20
N LYS A 255 4.30 23.58 10.44
CA LYS A 255 4.50 22.33 11.15
C LYS A 255 3.61 21.23 10.61
N LEU A 256 4.18 20.03 10.42
CA LEU A 256 3.45 18.85 9.98
C LEU A 256 2.34 18.48 10.99
N GLU A 257 2.58 18.78 12.28
CA GLU A 257 1.65 18.54 13.39
C GLU A 257 0.30 19.24 13.18
N HIS A 258 0.26 20.40 12.52
CA HIS A 258 -0.99 21.10 12.22
C HIS A 258 -1.88 20.29 11.28
N TYR A 259 -1.29 19.61 10.30
CA TYR A 259 -2.00 18.76 9.35
C TYR A 259 -2.17 17.32 9.85
N SER A 260 -1.67 17.00 11.05
CA SER A 260 -1.68 15.63 11.58
C SER A 260 -3.07 15.02 11.57
N MET A 261 -4.13 15.76 11.92
CA MET A 261 -5.50 15.23 11.91
C MET A 261 -5.96 14.81 10.51
N SER A 262 -5.72 15.64 9.50
CA SER A 262 -6.08 15.36 8.10
C SER A 262 -5.27 14.20 7.54
N ILE A 263 -3.96 14.19 7.82
CA ILE A 263 -3.06 13.12 7.39
C ILE A 263 -3.44 11.80 8.07
N ASN A 264 -3.69 11.80 9.39
CA ASN A 264 -4.14 10.64 10.15
C ASN A 264 -5.43 10.06 9.55
N ARG A 265 -6.41 10.92 9.22
CA ARG A 265 -7.66 10.47 8.60
C ARG A 265 -7.41 9.81 7.24
N CYS A 266 -6.53 10.39 6.43
CA CYS A 266 -6.16 9.84 5.14
C CYS A 266 -5.46 8.48 5.28
N LEU A 267 -4.41 8.41 6.13
CA LEU A 267 -3.66 7.19 6.41
C LEU A 267 -4.53 6.09 7.02
N GLY A 268 -5.48 6.44 7.90
CA GLY A 268 -6.44 5.50 8.46
C GLY A 268 -7.34 4.86 7.40
N ASN A 269 -7.85 5.66 6.46
CA ASN A 269 -8.67 5.14 5.36
C ASN A 269 -7.85 4.22 4.44
N PHE A 270 -6.63 4.61 4.06
CA PHE A 270 -5.73 3.77 3.28
C PHE A 270 -5.33 2.50 4.03
N GLY A 271 -5.03 2.60 5.32
CA GLY A 271 -4.70 1.47 6.18
C GLY A 271 -5.82 0.43 6.24
N ALA A 272 -7.07 0.88 6.38
CA ALA A 272 -8.24 0.01 6.35
C ALA A 272 -8.43 -0.66 4.97
N LEU A 273 -8.22 0.07 3.87
CA LEU A 273 -8.25 -0.50 2.51
C LEU A 273 -7.12 -1.50 2.26
N PHE A 274 -5.93 -1.25 2.78
CA PHE A 274 -4.80 -2.18 2.69
C PHE A 274 -5.05 -3.45 3.52
N ALA A 275 -5.63 -3.30 4.71
CA ALA A 275 -6.06 -4.44 5.52
C ALA A 275 -7.11 -5.26 4.78
N PHE A 276 -8.12 -4.61 4.21
CA PHE A 276 -9.14 -5.25 3.38
C PHE A 276 -8.54 -6.01 2.19
N ALA A 277 -7.69 -5.36 1.39
CA ALA A 277 -7.01 -5.98 0.25
C ALA A 277 -6.19 -7.21 0.68
N THR A 278 -5.50 -7.11 1.82
CA THR A 278 -4.69 -8.19 2.38
C THR A 278 -5.55 -9.39 2.78
N ILE A 279 -6.71 -9.15 3.40
CA ILE A 279 -7.67 -10.21 3.76
C ILE A 279 -8.20 -10.89 2.50
N ILE A 280 -8.63 -10.11 1.50
CA ILE A 280 -9.14 -10.66 0.24
C ILE A 280 -8.06 -11.48 -0.47
N SER A 281 -6.82 -10.99 -0.52
CA SER A 281 -5.69 -11.74 -1.08
C SER A 281 -5.38 -13.01 -0.29
N GLY A 282 -5.47 -12.97 1.05
CA GLY A 282 -5.29 -14.13 1.91
C GLY A 282 -6.40 -15.17 1.77
N LEU A 283 -7.65 -14.74 1.61
CA LEU A 283 -8.79 -15.61 1.30
C LEU A 283 -8.63 -16.25 -0.08
N ASN A 284 -8.21 -15.46 -1.09
CA ASN A 284 -7.92 -15.99 -2.42
C ASN A 284 -6.84 -17.08 -2.35
N PHE A 285 -5.77 -16.84 -1.59
CA PHE A 285 -4.74 -17.85 -1.33
C PHE A 285 -5.33 -19.11 -0.68
N ALA A 286 -6.08 -18.97 0.41
CA ALA A 286 -6.64 -20.11 1.15
C ALA A 286 -7.58 -20.96 0.27
N VAL A 287 -8.49 -20.32 -0.45
CA VAL A 287 -9.43 -20.99 -1.36
C VAL A 287 -8.68 -21.68 -2.50
N SER A 288 -7.75 -20.97 -3.14
CA SER A 288 -6.93 -21.53 -4.23
C SER A 288 -6.10 -22.72 -3.74
N TYR A 289 -5.50 -22.61 -2.56
CA TYR A 289 -4.72 -23.68 -1.95
C TYR A 289 -5.56 -24.93 -1.69
N ILE A 290 -6.73 -24.80 -1.07
CA ILE A 290 -7.62 -25.93 -0.77
C ILE A 290 -8.09 -26.60 -2.07
N LEU A 291 -8.64 -25.83 -3.01
CA LEU A 291 -9.20 -26.36 -4.25
C LEU A 291 -8.14 -27.04 -5.12
N LEU A 292 -6.98 -26.38 -5.28
CA LEU A 292 -5.91 -26.92 -6.11
C LEU A 292 -5.23 -28.12 -5.44
N THR A 293 -5.13 -28.16 -4.11
CA THR A 293 -4.61 -29.33 -3.40
C THR A 293 -5.53 -30.54 -3.58
N ILE A 294 -6.84 -30.36 -3.45
CA ILE A 294 -7.82 -31.42 -3.73
C ILE A 294 -7.67 -31.91 -5.18
N TYR A 295 -7.58 -30.99 -6.14
CA TYR A 295 -7.36 -31.33 -7.55
C TYR A 295 -6.05 -32.13 -7.75
N ASN A 296 -4.97 -31.71 -7.11
CA ASN A 296 -3.67 -32.36 -7.22
C ASN A 296 -3.65 -33.77 -6.61
N LEU A 297 -4.36 -33.96 -5.49
CA LEU A 297 -4.58 -35.27 -4.86
C LEU A 297 -5.39 -36.20 -5.77
N VAL A 298 -6.48 -35.71 -6.38
CA VAL A 298 -7.28 -36.48 -7.35
C VAL A 298 -6.46 -36.88 -8.58
N LYS A 299 -5.49 -36.05 -8.98
CA LYS A 299 -4.56 -36.33 -10.09
C LYS A 299 -3.33 -37.16 -9.68
N GLY A 300 -3.23 -37.61 -8.43
CA GLY A 300 -2.12 -38.45 -7.95
C GLY A 300 -0.78 -37.72 -7.80
N LYS A 301 -0.78 -36.38 -7.80
CA LYS A 301 0.43 -35.55 -7.73
C LYS A 301 0.84 -35.14 -6.30
N GLY A 302 0.09 -35.56 -5.28
CA GLY A 302 0.37 -35.31 -3.86
C GLY A 302 -0.04 -33.91 -3.37
N LEU A 303 0.31 -33.61 -2.11
CA LEU A 303 0.04 -32.31 -1.49
C LEU A 303 0.95 -31.21 -2.07
N ILE A 304 0.40 -30.01 -2.24
CA ILE A 304 1.16 -28.86 -2.73
C ILE A 304 1.86 -28.20 -1.54
N ASN A 305 3.17 -27.98 -1.63
CA ASN A 305 3.86 -27.09 -0.71
C ASN A 305 3.87 -25.67 -1.31
N PRO A 306 3.17 -24.68 -0.71
CA PRO A 306 3.13 -23.32 -1.25
C PRO A 306 4.39 -22.51 -0.88
N VAL A 307 5.23 -23.00 0.03
CA VAL A 307 6.41 -22.30 0.56
C VAL A 307 7.70 -22.66 -0.20
N TRP A 308 7.76 -23.87 -0.77
CA TRP A 308 8.95 -24.44 -1.46
C TRP A 308 8.60 -24.98 -2.82
#